data_AF-A0ABD3MG94-F1
#
_entry.id   AF-A0ABD3MG94-F1
#
_cell.length_a   1.000
_cell.length_b   1.000
_cell.length_c   1.000
_cell.angle_alpha   90.00
_cell.angle_beta   90.00
_cell.angle_gamma   90.00
#
_symmetry.space_group_name_H-M   'P 1'
#
loop_
_entity.id
_entity.type
_entity.pdbx_description
1 polymer ?
#
loop_
_entity_poly.entity_id
_entity_poly.type
_entity_poly.pdbx_seq_one_letter_code
_entity_poly.pdbx_strand_id
1 'polypeptide(L)'
;MSSIKLSGGESSSAGGVSVRELTRLERIGAHSHIRGLGLDDSLDPRRTGSHGMVGQAKARRAVGVIYRMINEGKVGENYLV
;
A
#
# COMPACT_ATOMS: atom_id res chain seq x y z
N MET A 1 42.60 -31.49 27.96
CA MET A 1 41.27 -30.89 27.71
C MET A 1 41.39 -30.02 26.48
N SER A 2 40.82 -30.48 25.35
CA SER A 2 40.98 -29.87 24.02
C SER A 2 40.38 -28.48 23.91
N SER A 3 41.14 -27.57 23.28
CA SER A 3 40.64 -26.31 22.75
C SER A 3 39.57 -26.57 21.67
N ILE A 4 38.33 -26.18 21.93
CA ILE A 4 37.26 -26.16 20.94
C ILE A 4 37.49 -24.95 20.01
N LYS A 5 37.92 -25.24 18.79
CA LYS A 5 37.84 -24.31 17.66
C LYS A 5 36.38 -24.26 17.18
N LEU A 6 35.73 -23.10 17.28
CA LEU A 6 34.52 -22.78 16.55
C LEU A 6 34.93 -22.14 15.21
N SER A 7 35.17 -22.97 14.20
CA SER A 7 35.15 -22.56 12.80
C SER A 7 33.81 -22.94 12.20
N GLY A 8 33.16 -22.02 11.51
CA GLY A 8 32.02 -22.35 10.64
C GLY A 8 30.81 -21.47 10.90
N GLY A 9 30.87 -20.25 10.35
CA GLY A 9 29.69 -19.44 10.07
C GLY A 9 29.67 -19.20 8.57
N GLU A 10 29.29 -20.23 7.83
CA GLU A 10 29.08 -20.18 6.39
C GLU A 10 28.08 -19.05 6.09
N SER A 11 28.54 -18.05 5.34
CA SER A 11 27.69 -17.02 4.76
C SER A 11 26.85 -17.70 3.68
N SER A 12 25.74 -18.27 4.13
CA SER A 12 24.72 -18.88 3.28
C SER A 12 24.11 -17.75 2.45
N SER A 13 24.51 -17.71 1.18
CA SER A 13 23.96 -16.89 0.10
C SER A 13 22.54 -17.33 -0.29
N ALA A 14 21.68 -17.58 0.70
CA ALA A 14 20.26 -17.68 0.48
C ALA A 14 19.77 -16.27 0.16
N GLY A 15 19.50 -16.01 -1.13
CA GLY A 15 19.00 -14.75 -1.65
C GLY A 15 17.79 -14.27 -0.86
N GLY A 16 18.04 -13.41 0.12
CA GLY A 16 17.01 -12.73 0.88
C GLY A 16 16.28 -11.80 -0.07
N VAL A 17 15.09 -12.22 -0.50
CA VAL A 17 14.19 -11.38 -1.28
C VAL A 17 13.96 -10.12 -0.46
N SER A 18 14.47 -8.99 -0.96
CA SER A 18 14.38 -7.73 -0.23
C SER A 18 12.91 -7.30 -0.15
N VAL A 19 12.50 -6.60 0.92
CA VAL A 19 11.12 -6.08 1.06
C VAL A 19 10.68 -5.33 -0.21
N ARG A 20 11.62 -4.67 -0.89
CA ARG A 20 11.42 -3.96 -2.16
C ARG A 20 11.03 -4.87 -3.33
N GLU A 21 11.53 -6.10 -3.37
CA GLU A 21 11.19 -7.10 -4.39
C GLU A 21 9.79 -7.70 -4.16
N LEU A 22 9.40 -7.93 -2.89
CA LEU A 22 8.04 -8.36 -2.55
C LEU A 22 7.00 -7.33 -3.00
N THR A 23 7.24 -6.03 -2.80
CA THR A 23 6.32 -4.96 -3.22
C THR A 23 6.17 -4.84 -4.76
N ARG A 24 7.10 -5.41 -5.53
CA ARG A 24 7.05 -5.35 -7.00
C ARG A 24 6.16 -6.44 -7.59
N LEU A 25 6.15 -7.63 -6.99
CA LEU A 25 5.32 -8.75 -7.40
C LEU A 25 3.81 -8.44 -7.24
N GLU A 26 3.42 -7.72 -6.17
CA GLU A 26 2.03 -7.32 -5.94
C GLU A 26 1.46 -6.36 -7.02
N ARG A 27 2.33 -5.70 -7.81
CA ARG A 27 1.94 -4.72 -8.84
C ARG A 27 1.85 -5.28 -10.27
N ILE A 28 1.93 -6.59 -10.46
CA ILE A 28 1.67 -7.24 -11.78
C ILE A 28 0.19 -7.72 -11.89
N GLY A 29 -0.64 -7.49 -10.86
CA GLY A 29 -2.03 -7.96 -10.80
C GLY A 29 -3.06 -7.09 -11.55
N ALA A 30 -4.34 -7.47 -11.46
CA ALA A 30 -5.48 -6.81 -12.12
C ALA A 30 -5.62 -5.30 -11.81
N HIS A 31 -5.09 -4.86 -10.65
CA HIS A 31 -5.13 -3.47 -10.20
C HIS A 31 -3.84 -2.70 -10.50
N SER A 32 -2.92 -3.27 -11.29
CA SER A 32 -1.63 -2.66 -11.68
C SER A 32 -1.76 -1.28 -12.36
N HIS A 33 -2.90 -1.02 -13.02
CA HIS A 33 -3.19 0.24 -13.70
C HIS A 33 -3.82 1.30 -12.78
N ILE A 34 -4.26 0.94 -11.57
CA ILE A 34 -4.84 1.87 -10.60
C ILE A 34 -3.71 2.61 -9.88
N ARG A 35 -3.68 3.93 -10.06
CA ARG A 35 -2.66 4.83 -9.49
C ARG A 35 -3.22 5.78 -8.42
N GLY A 36 -4.53 5.86 -8.28
CA GLY A 36 -5.21 6.72 -7.32
C GLY A 36 -6.71 6.79 -7.55
N LEU A 37 -7.44 7.44 -6.64
CA LEU A 37 -8.90 7.53 -6.67
C LEU A 37 -9.45 8.48 -7.75
N GLY A 38 -8.59 9.33 -8.33
CA GLY A 38 -8.95 10.26 -9.40
C GLY A 38 -9.98 11.31 -9.01
N LEU A 39 -9.93 11.79 -7.76
CA LEU A 39 -10.76 12.88 -7.24
C LEU A 39 -10.13 14.24 -7.53
N ASP A 40 -10.94 15.29 -7.58
CA ASP A 40 -10.49 16.68 -7.51
C ASP A 40 -10.42 17.20 -6.06
N ASP A 41 -10.07 18.47 -5.90
CA ASP A 41 -9.91 19.10 -4.58
C ASP A 41 -11.23 19.24 -3.81
N SER A 42 -12.36 19.19 -4.53
CA SER A 42 -13.71 19.15 -3.96
C SER A 42 -14.14 17.74 -3.54
N LEU A 43 -13.24 16.75 -3.65
CA LEU A 43 -13.48 15.32 -3.44
C LEU A 43 -14.47 14.70 -4.44
N ASP A 44 -14.73 15.38 -5.56
CA ASP A 44 -15.60 14.85 -6.59
C ASP A 44 -14.79 14.02 -7.61
N PRO A 45 -15.31 12.85 -8.02
CA PRO A 45 -14.64 12.02 -8.99
C PRO A 45 -14.69 12.66 -10.37
N ARG A 46 -13.53 12.74 -11.03
CA ARG A 46 -13.47 13.20 -12.42
C ARG A 46 -14.32 12.30 -13.31
N ARG A 47 -15.11 12.93 -14.19
CA ARG A 47 -16.10 12.29 -15.07
C ARG A 47 -15.45 11.31 -16.06
N THR A 48 -14.33 11.71 -16.63
CA THR A 48 -13.50 10.81 -17.45
C THR A 48 -12.62 9.97 -16.53
N GLY A 49 -12.41 8.70 -16.87
CA GLY A 49 -11.54 7.81 -16.11
C GLY A 49 -10.23 8.49 -15.74
N SER A 50 -9.87 8.44 -14.45
CA SER A 50 -8.73 9.18 -13.92
C SER A 50 -7.93 8.29 -12.99
N HIS A 51 -6.60 8.35 -13.10
CA HIS A 51 -5.67 7.54 -12.29
C HIS A 51 -5.95 6.03 -12.35
N GLY A 52 -6.44 5.54 -13.49
CA GLY A 52 -6.78 4.14 -13.70
C GLY A 52 -8.13 3.71 -13.14
N MET A 53 -8.90 4.62 -12.53
CA MET A 53 -10.26 4.36 -12.07
C MET A 53 -11.30 4.89 -13.05
N VAL A 54 -12.32 4.08 -13.34
CA VAL A 54 -13.45 4.42 -14.23
C VAL A 54 -14.77 4.11 -13.52
N GLY A 55 -15.74 5.01 -13.62
CA GLY A 55 -17.08 4.82 -13.04
C GLY A 55 -17.08 4.90 -11.50
N GLN A 56 -18.04 4.21 -10.87
CA GLN A 56 -18.21 4.12 -9.41
C GLN A 56 -18.11 5.46 -8.67
N ALA A 57 -18.73 6.50 -9.23
CA ALA A 57 -18.60 7.87 -8.74
C ALA A 57 -18.98 8.02 -7.25
N LYS A 58 -20.10 7.41 -6.83
CA LYS A 58 -20.55 7.46 -5.43
C LYS A 58 -19.54 6.83 -4.47
N ALA A 59 -19.01 5.65 -4.83
CA ALA A 59 -18.02 4.96 -4.01
C ALA A 59 -16.70 5.75 -3.96
N ARG A 60 -16.22 6.26 -5.11
CA ARG A 60 -15.01 7.08 -5.18
C ARG A 60 -15.10 8.31 -4.28
N ARG A 61 -16.23 9.02 -4.31
CA ARG A 61 -16.50 10.16 -3.43
C ARG A 61 -16.50 9.76 -1.95
N ALA A 62 -17.18 8.68 -1.60
CA ALA A 62 -17.23 8.18 -0.21
C ALA A 62 -15.83 7.85 0.32
N VAL A 63 -15.03 7.13 -0.48
CA VAL A 63 -13.63 6.81 -0.13
C VAL A 63 -12.78 8.08 -0.03
N GLY A 64 -13.02 9.10 -0.85
CA GLY A 64 -12.38 10.41 -0.72
C GLY A 64 -12.63 11.09 0.63
N VAL A 65 -13.88 11.03 1.12
CA VAL A 65 -14.23 11.55 2.44
C VAL A 65 -13.51 10.75 3.54
N ILE A 66 -13.51 9.42 3.44
CA ILE A 66 -12.79 8.55 4.39
C ILE A 66 -11.29 8.85 4.38
N TYR A 67 -10.68 8.98 3.21
CA TYR A 67 -9.27 9.32 3.06
C TYR A 67 -8.92 10.64 3.75
N ARG A 68 -9.77 11.66 3.59
CA ARG A 68 -9.61 12.94 4.30
C ARG A 68 -9.73 12.76 5.81
N MET A 69 -10.74 12.03 6.27
CA MET A 69 -10.91 11.77 7.71
C MET A 69 -9.71 11.01 8.28
N ILE A 70 -9.12 10.06 7.56
CA ILE A 70 -7.91 9.33 7.98
C ILE A 70 -6.74 10.29 8.12
N ASN A 71 -6.52 11.16 7.13
CA ASN A 71 -5.45 12.16 7.16
C ASN A 71 -5.64 13.19 8.28
N GLU A 72 -6.88 13.54 8.60
CA GLU A 72 -7.23 14.41 9.74
C GLU A 72 -7.14 13.66 11.09
N GLY A 73 -6.84 12.36 11.09
CA GLY A 73 -6.76 11.54 12.29
C GLY A 73 -8.12 11.30 12.95
N LYS A 74 -9.22 11.42 12.21
CA LYS A 74 -10.61 11.27 12.67
C LYS A 74 -11.18 9.86 12.49
N VAL A 75 -10.43 8.95 11.89
CA VAL A 75 -10.84 7.55 11.67
C VAL A 75 -9.87 6.66 12.43
N GLY A 76 -10.35 6.17 13.56
CA GLY A 76 -9.65 5.21 14.43
C GLY A 76 -10.64 4.68 15.47
N GLU A 77 -10.34 3.53 16.07
CA GLU A 77 -11.19 2.85 17.06
C GLU A 77 -11.53 3.71 18.29
N ASN A 78 -10.87 4.87 18.46
CA ASN A 78 -10.96 5.74 19.64
C ASN A 78 -11.74 7.06 19.42
N TYR A 79 -12.61 7.16 18.41
CA TYR A 79 -13.60 8.25 18.33
C TYR A 79 -14.94 7.82 18.95
N LEU A 80 -14.89 7.42 20.22
CA LEU A 80 -16.01 7.42 21.17
C LEU A 80 -15.43 7.82 22.54
N VAL A 81 -15.38 9.12 22.81
CA VAL A 81 -15.40 9.67 24.17
C VAL A 81 -16.48 10.74 24.20
#